data_AF-A0A7X3G7Q7-F1
#
_entry.id   AF-A0A7X3G7Q7-F1
#
_cell.length_a   1.000
_cell.length_b   1.000
_cell.length_c   1.000
_cell.angle_alpha   90.00
_cell.angle_beta   90.00
_cell.angle_gamma   90.00
#
_symmetry.space_group_name_H-M   'P 1'
#
loop_
_entity.id
_entity.type
_entity.pdbx_description
1 polymer ?
#
loop_
_entity_poly.entity_id
_entity_poly.type
_entity_poly.pdbx_seq_one_letter_code
_entity_poly.pdbx_strand_id
1 'polypeptide(L)'
;MTNFDTLTQLISKYNRAAGSFGWGLVDMEIVSLRDALAHGRVAYSGDQERHPRLMKFDKPSDGKVRVCYNEEMSADWFNKHIKATKRALDAVEEASHQLQQKMDVRPVENMGSDTKAS
;
A
#
# COMPACT_ATOMS: atom_id res chain seq x y z
N MET A 1 4.20 -22.24 -3.54
CA MET A 1 5.39 -21.37 -3.33
C MET A 1 5.04 -20.38 -2.24
N THR A 2 5.56 -20.54 -1.03
CA THR A 2 5.39 -19.57 0.06
C THR A 2 6.45 -18.49 -0.11
N ASN A 3 6.03 -17.28 -0.46
CA ASN A 3 6.93 -16.13 -0.52
C ASN A 3 7.22 -15.64 0.91
N PHE A 4 8.50 -15.51 1.26
CA PHE A 4 8.97 -15.04 2.57
C PHE A 4 9.25 -13.53 2.61
N ASP A 5 8.97 -12.81 1.51
CA ASP A 5 9.11 -11.36 1.45
C ASP A 5 8.24 -10.68 2.51
N THR A 6 8.76 -9.60 3.09
CA THR A 6 7.93 -8.66 3.85
C THR A 6 6.94 -7.97 2.91
N LEU A 7 5.83 -7.44 3.45
CA LEU A 7 4.85 -6.68 2.66
C LEU A 7 5.51 -5.56 1.84
N THR A 8 6.45 -4.82 2.43
CA THR A 8 7.21 -3.77 1.75
C THR A 8 8.03 -4.30 0.58
N GLN A 9 8.67 -5.46 0.73
CA GLN A 9 9.45 -6.09 -0.33
C GLN A 9 8.55 -6.58 -1.47
N LEU A 10 7.39 -7.17 -1.13
CA LEU A 10 6.41 -7.62 -2.11
C LEU A 10 5.86 -6.45 -2.93
N ILE A 11 5.46 -5.36 -2.26
CA ILE A 11 4.95 -4.17 -2.94
C ILE A 11 6.04 -3.50 -3.78
N SER A 12 7.28 -3.46 -3.30
CA SER A 12 8.40 -2.95 -4.09
C SER A 12 8.64 -3.76 -5.37
N LYS A 13 8.51 -5.10 -5.30
CA LYS A 13 8.60 -5.97 -6.48
C LYS A 13 7.43 -5.73 -7.43
N TYR A 14 6.20 -5.61 -6.90
CA TYR A 14 5.02 -5.26 -7.68
C TYR A 14 5.22 -3.93 -8.41
N ASN A 15 5.58 -2.85 -7.71
CA ASN A 15 5.73 -1.52 -8.32
C ASN A 15 6.77 -1.51 -9.44
N ARG A 16 7.87 -2.25 -9.30
CA ARG A 16 8.86 -2.40 -10.38
C ARG A 16 8.25 -3.05 -11.61
N ALA A 17 7.54 -4.17 -11.45
CA ALA A 17 6.89 -4.85 -12.56
C ALA A 17 5.76 -4.01 -13.18
N ALA A 18 4.86 -3.49 -12.35
CA ALA A 18 3.74 -2.65 -12.73
C ALA A 18 4.20 -1.40 -13.51
N GLY A 19 5.28 -0.75 -13.06
CA GLY A 19 5.87 0.39 -13.76
C GLY A 19 6.35 0.05 -15.17
N SER A 20 6.92 -1.14 -15.38
CA SER A 20 7.31 -1.61 -16.72
C SER A 20 6.11 -1.85 -17.65
N PHE A 21 4.93 -2.13 -17.10
CA PHE A 21 3.68 -2.32 -17.86
C PHE A 21 2.79 -1.06 -17.92
N GLY A 22 3.22 0.06 -17.34
CA GLY A 22 2.41 1.27 -17.23
C GLY A 22 1.17 1.12 -16.34
N TRP A 23 1.18 0.16 -15.42
CA TRP A 23 0.08 -0.06 -14.47
C TRP A 23 0.18 0.88 -13.26
N GLY A 24 -0.93 1.00 -12.53
CA GLY A 24 -1.00 1.76 -11.28
C GLY A 24 0.00 1.25 -10.24
N LEU A 25 0.73 2.19 -9.65
CA LEU A 25 1.72 1.92 -8.61
C LEU A 25 1.09 2.11 -7.22
N VAL A 26 1.52 1.28 -6.27
CA VAL A 26 1.15 1.44 -4.86
C VAL A 26 2.05 2.50 -4.23
N ASP A 27 1.45 3.44 -3.50
CA ASP A 27 2.19 4.47 -2.78
C ASP A 27 3.00 3.87 -1.62
N MET A 28 4.33 3.96 -1.72
CA MET A 28 5.25 3.43 -0.70
C MET A 28 5.24 4.22 0.61
N GLU A 29 4.81 5.49 0.60
CA GLU A 29 4.69 6.30 1.82
C GLU A 29 3.58 5.73 2.72
N ILE A 30 2.43 5.39 2.13
CA ILE A 30 1.29 4.76 2.84
C ILE A 30 1.68 3.38 3.39
N VAL A 31 2.42 2.60 2.61
CA VAL A 31 2.91 1.27 3.06
C VAL A 31 3.84 1.41 4.26
N SER A 32 4.78 2.35 4.18
CA SER A 32 5.74 2.61 5.27
C SER A 32 5.05 3.13 6.53
N LEU A 33 4.07 4.03 6.37
CA LEU A 33 3.25 4.51 7.48
C LEU A 33 2.45 3.37 8.13
N ARG A 34 1.77 2.53 7.34
CA ARG A 34 1.00 1.38 7.87
C ARG A 34 1.90 0.43 8.65
N ASP A 35 3.08 0.15 8.12
CA ASP A 35 4.07 -0.72 8.76
C ASP A 35 4.62 -0.11 10.06
N ALA A 36 4.86 1.21 10.09
CA ALA A 36 5.20 1.93 11.31
C ALA A 36 4.07 1.93 12.34
N LEU A 37 2.81 2.11 11.93
CA LEU A 37 1.66 2.06 12.84
C LEU A 37 1.43 0.65 13.42
N ALA A 38 1.60 -0.39 12.60
CA ALA A 38 1.36 -1.77 13.03
C ALA A 38 2.45 -2.32 13.96
N HIS A 39 3.70 -1.88 13.79
CA HIS A 39 4.86 -2.48 14.46
C HIS A 39 5.68 -1.50 15.29
N GLY A 40 5.43 -0.20 15.17
CA GLY A 40 6.11 0.84 15.91
C GLY A 40 5.67 0.95 17.37
N ARG A 41 6.15 2.02 17.99
CA ARG A 41 5.89 2.42 19.38
C ARG A 41 5.65 3.91 19.41
N VAL A 42 4.72 4.33 20.25
CA VAL A 42 4.52 5.75 20.55
C VAL A 42 5.42 6.11 21.73
N ALA A 43 6.32 7.06 21.51
CA ALA A 43 7.17 7.63 22.54
C ALA A 43 6.62 9.00 22.96
N TYR A 44 6.58 9.25 24.26
CA TYR A 44 6.16 10.52 24.83
C TYR A 44 7.21 11.00 25.83
N SER A 45 7.62 12.27 25.73
CA SER A 45 8.69 12.84 26.57
C SER A 45 8.20 13.40 27.91
N GLY A 46 6.90 13.34 28.21
CA GLY A 46 6.34 13.92 29.45
C GLY A 46 6.15 15.43 29.42
N ASP A 47 6.75 16.10 28.44
CA ASP A 47 6.59 17.52 28.14
C ASP A 47 5.23 17.75 27.44
N GLN A 48 4.35 18.53 28.06
CA GLN A 48 3.02 18.84 27.52
C GLN A 48 3.10 19.67 26.24
N GLU A 49 4.22 20.35 25.98
CA GLU A 49 4.41 21.14 24.75
C GLU A 49 4.88 20.30 23.57
N ARG A 50 5.27 19.03 23.76
CA ARG A 50 5.77 18.15 22.70
C ARG A 50 4.73 17.12 22.28
N HIS A 51 4.52 17.00 20.97
CA HIS A 51 3.69 15.94 20.42
C HIS A 51 4.36 14.56 20.61
N PRO A 52 3.57 13.48 20.80
CA PRO A 52 4.09 12.13 20.78
C PRO A 52 4.80 11.81 19.45
N ARG A 53 5.77 10.90 19.49
CA ARG A 53 6.48 10.44 18.29
C ARG A 53 6.15 8.98 17.99
N LEU A 54 5.89 8.67 16.72
CA LEU A 54 5.81 7.31 16.22
C LEU A 54 7.20 6.85 15.82
N MET A 55 7.70 5.82 16.49
CA MET A 55 9.01 5.24 16.24
C MET A 55 8.91 3.78 15.84
N LYS A 56 9.63 3.35 14.81
CA LYS A 56 9.79 1.93 14.45
C LYS A 56 11.27 1.57 14.51
N PHE A 57 11.52 0.35 14.99
CA PHE A 57 12.85 -0.23 15.06
C PHE A 57 12.94 -1.44 14.13
N ASP A 58 14.12 -1.64 13.56
CA ASP A 58 14.43 -2.88 12.86
C ASP A 58 14.70 -4.03 13.82
N LYS A 59 14.89 -5.23 13.25
CA LYS A 59 15.41 -6.38 13.99
C LYS A 59 16.73 -6.00 14.67
N PRO A 60 16.93 -6.39 15.94
CA PRO A 60 18.20 -6.19 16.61
C PRO A 60 19.38 -6.80 15.83
N SER A 61 20.51 -6.10 15.80
CA SER A 61 21.80 -6.58 15.31
C SER A 61 22.89 -6.12 16.27
N ASP A 62 23.77 -7.02 16.69
CA ASP A 62 24.88 -6.71 17.61
C ASP A 62 24.46 -5.99 18.90
N GLY A 63 23.32 -6.42 19.47
CA GLY A 63 22.77 -5.83 20.69
C GLY A 63 22.19 -4.41 20.53
N LYS A 64 22.10 -3.89 19.29
CA LYS A 64 21.56 -2.57 18.98
C LYS A 64 20.35 -2.70 18.06
N VAL A 65 19.47 -1.70 18.10
CA VAL A 65 18.34 -1.58 17.18
C VAL A 65 18.46 -0.28 16.39
N ARG A 66 18.28 -0.36 15.06
CA ARG A 66 18.22 0.82 14.21
C ARG A 66 16.82 1.39 14.24
N VAL A 67 16.70 2.70 14.43
CA VAL A 67 15.42 3.42 14.22
C VAL A 67 15.20 3.56 12.72
N CYS A 68 14.14 2.93 12.20
CA CYS A 68 13.80 2.95 10.77
C CYS A 68 12.58 3.81 10.44
N TYR A 69 11.86 4.31 11.45
CA TYR A 69 10.81 5.32 11.32
C TYR A 69 10.82 6.20 12.58
N ASN A 70 10.69 7.52 12.44
CA ASN A 70 10.69 8.44 13.58
C ASN A 70 10.00 9.77 13.22
N GLU A 71 8.69 9.81 13.35
CA GLU A 71 7.88 10.97 13.00
C GLU A 71 7.17 11.56 14.21
N GLU A 72 6.99 12.87 14.19
CA GLU A 72 6.20 13.59 15.19
C GLU A 72 4.72 13.57 14.82
N MET A 73 3.87 13.13 15.75
CA MET A 73 2.44 12.96 15.53
C MET A 73 1.68 14.26 15.79
N SER A 74 2.09 15.34 15.14
CA SER A 74 1.41 16.64 15.18
C SER A 74 0.06 16.59 14.46
N ALA A 75 -0.80 17.59 14.66
CA ALA A 75 -2.07 17.71 13.92
C ALA A 75 -1.85 17.74 12.40
N ASP A 76 -0.79 18.42 11.95
CA ASP A 76 -0.43 18.49 10.53
C ASP A 76 0.02 17.13 9.98
N TRP A 77 0.76 16.36 10.78
CA TRP A 77 1.15 14.99 10.42
C TRP A 77 -0.08 14.10 10.21
N PHE A 78 -1.06 14.16 11.12
CA PHE A 78 -2.32 13.42 10.97
C PHE A 78 -3.08 13.87 9.72
N ASN A 79 -3.24 15.18 9.52
CA ASN A 79 -3.94 15.74 8.37
C ASN A 79 -3.30 15.33 7.05
N LYS A 80 -1.96 15.35 6.96
CA LYS A 80 -1.21 14.88 5.79
C LYS A 80 -1.55 13.43 5.47
N HIS A 81 -1.46 12.53 6.45
CA HIS A 81 -1.64 11.11 6.22
C HIS A 81 -3.09 10.70 5.99
N ILE A 82 -4.05 11.39 6.61
CA ILE A 82 -5.48 11.22 6.30
C ILE A 82 -5.75 11.59 4.84
N LYS A 83 -5.22 12.73 4.38
CA LYS A 83 -5.38 13.15 2.97
C LYS A 83 -4.73 12.16 2.00
N ALA A 84 -3.51 11.69 2.30
CA ALA A 84 -2.84 10.68 1.48
C ALA A 84 -3.66 9.38 1.40
N THR A 85 -4.17 8.90 2.54
CA THR A 85 -5.00 7.69 2.60
C THR A 85 -6.28 7.83 1.79
N LYS A 86 -6.97 8.98 1.88
CA LYS A 86 -8.17 9.26 1.08
C LYS A 86 -7.89 9.17 -0.42
N ARG A 87 -6.83 9.84 -0.90
CA ARG A 87 -6.44 9.77 -2.32
C ARG A 87 -6.17 8.35 -2.80
N ALA A 88 -5.57 7.51 -1.94
CA ALA A 88 -5.33 6.11 -2.29
C ALA A 88 -6.62 5.29 -2.35
N LEU A 89 -7.60 5.58 -1.49
CA LEU A 89 -8.93 4.96 -1.57
C LEU A 89 -9.64 5.35 -2.86
N ASP A 90 -9.66 6.66 -3.19
CA ASP A 90 -10.26 7.18 -4.42
C ASP A 90 -9.66 6.50 -5.67
N ALA A 91 -8.34 6.29 -5.68
CA ALA A 91 -7.65 5.62 -6.79
C ALA A 91 -8.06 4.15 -6.95
N VAL A 92 -8.28 3.43 -5.83
CA VAL A 92 -8.75 2.04 -5.86
C VAL A 92 -10.21 1.97 -6.32
N GLU A 93 -11.06 2.88 -5.85
CA GLU A 93 -12.46 2.97 -6.25
C GLU A 93 -12.58 3.20 -7.76
N GLU A 94 -11.86 4.18 -8.30
CA GLU A 94 -11.82 4.48 -9.73
C GLU A 94 -11.33 3.28 -10.56
N ALA A 95 -10.22 2.65 -10.15
CA ALA A 95 -9.70 1.48 -10.84
C ALA A 95 -10.70 0.30 -10.82
N SER A 96 -11.41 0.11 -9.71
CA SER A 96 -12.42 -0.93 -9.55
C SER A 96 -13.62 -0.67 -10.46
N HIS A 97 -14.08 0.58 -10.55
CA HIS A 97 -15.16 0.98 -11.42
C HIS A 97 -14.82 0.78 -12.91
N GLN A 98 -13.60 1.17 -13.33
CA GLN A 98 -13.12 0.93 -14.69
C GLN A 98 -13.04 -0.55 -15.04
N LEU A 99 -12.64 -1.41 -14.10
CA LEU A 99 -12.62 -2.86 -14.30
C LEU A 99 -14.03 -3.42 -14.48
N GLN A 100 -14.99 -2.99 -13.66
CA GLN A 100 -16.39 -3.40 -13.77
C GLN A 100 -16.97 -3.04 -15.15
N GLN A 101 -16.77 -1.80 -15.60
CA GLN A 101 -17.23 -1.35 -16.93
C GLN A 101 -16.60 -2.18 -18.06
N LYS A 102 -15.31 -2.51 -17.99
CA LYS A 102 -14.64 -3.36 -19.01
C LYS A 102 -15.13 -4.81 -19.00
N MET A 103 -15.63 -5.30 -17.87
CA MET A 103 -16.20 -6.65 -17.75
C MET A 103 -17.62 -6.71 -18.31
N ASP A 104 -18.43 -5.68 -18.10
CA ASP A 104 -19.81 -5.61 -18.62
C ASP A 104 -19.89 -5.41 -20.15
N VAL A 105 -18.81 -4.93 -20.79
CA VAL A 105 -18.78 -4.62 -22.24
C VAL A 105 -18.25 -5.78 -23.10
N ARG A 106 -17.79 -6.91 -22.54
CA ARG A 106 -17.38 -8.06 -23.38
C ARG A 106 -18.63 -8.75 -23.95
N PRO A 107 -18.87 -8.75 -25.27
CA PRO A 107 -19.92 -9.57 -25.84
C PRO A 107 -19.56 -11.04 -25.61
N VAL A 108 -20.56 -11.84 -25.26
CA VAL A 108 -20.47 -13.29 -25.36
C VAL A 108 -20.33 -13.62 -26.84
N GLU A 109 -19.11 -13.65 -27.37
CA GLU A 109 -18.84 -14.29 -28.66
C GLU A 109 -19.04 -15.79 -28.45
N ASN A 110 -20.29 -16.23 -28.63
CA ASN A 110 -20.63 -17.63 -28.72
C ASN A 110 -20.00 -18.19 -30.00
N MET A 111 -18.89 -18.88 -29.79
CA MET A 111 -18.50 -20.01 -30.61
C MET A 111 -19.69 -20.98 -30.74
N GLY A 112 -19.98 -21.40 -31.97
CA GLY A 112 -20.72 -22.64 -32.23
C GLY A 112 -21.89 -22.50 -33.19
N SER A 113 -21.61 -22.44 -34.49
CA SER A 113 -22.50 -23.03 -35.49
C SER A 113 -21.70 -23.77 -36.56
N ASP A 114 -20.86 -24.72 -36.13
CA ASP A 114 -20.54 -25.87 -36.96
C ASP A 114 -21.63 -26.93 -36.71
N THR A 115 -22.71 -26.85 -37.49
CA THR A 115 -23.68 -27.94 -37.58
C THR A 115 -23.72 -28.48 -39.00
N LYS A 116 -23.03 -29.62 -39.12
CA LYS A 116 -23.37 -30.81 -39.91
C LYS A 116 -23.48 -30.73 -41.45
N ALA A 117 -22.54 -31.43 -42.07
CA ALA A 117 -22.74 -32.46 -43.10
C ALA A 117 -24.18 -32.76 -43.55
N SER A 118 -24.43 -32.58 -44.85
CA SER A 118 -24.86 -33.63 -45.80
C SER A 118 -24.68 -33.12 -47.22
#